data_AF-M3I1Q0-F1
#
_entry.id   AF-M3I1Q0-F1
#
_cell.length_a   1.000
_cell.length_b   1.000
_cell.length_c   1.000
_cell.angle_alpha   90.00
_cell.angle_beta   90.00
_cell.angle_gamma   90.00
#
_symmetry.space_group_name_H-M   'P 1'
#
loop_
_entity.id
_entity.type
_entity.pdbx_description
1 polymer ?
#
loop_
_entity_poly.entity_id
_entity_poly.type
_entity_poly.pdbx_seq_one_letter_code
_entity_poly.pdbx_strand_id
1 'polypeptide(L)'
;MFEVVGTPASENFLPEGLVLKSELIEIESTGISWSGEAKFLWKGKKLGKGENLYLLEEGTKRWVILKTFSEIGGIGAVLTKIGIVAVLEDRSKPKIDHPFLISRYRFTPEVRPTTFIERMYSISDVGSGYAGGAEILLDGQVFPYEFESDRKMILVKIPRSFAKFKRRLSLQARIRDRAGNFSDWLTDLIDLGQILEDEKS
;
A
#
# COMPACT_ATOMS: atom_id res chain seq x y z
N MET A 1 -11.04 19.52 23.71
CA MET A 1 -11.90 18.54 24.43
C MET A 1 -12.16 17.37 23.47
N PHE A 2 -12.56 16.17 23.92
CA PHE A 2 -12.88 15.06 22.99
C PHE A 2 -14.39 14.86 23.00
N GLU A 3 -15.03 14.94 21.84
CA GLU A 3 -16.46 14.72 21.70
C GLU A 3 -16.74 13.41 20.96
N VAL A 4 -17.68 12.63 21.48
CA VAL A 4 -18.20 11.46 20.77
C VAL A 4 -19.17 11.98 19.73
N VAL A 5 -18.72 12.05 18.49
CA VAL A 5 -19.58 12.30 17.35
C VAL A 5 -20.21 10.97 16.95
N GLY A 6 -21.53 10.92 16.90
CA GLY A 6 -22.26 9.74 16.43
C GLY A 6 -21.81 9.30 15.03
N THR A 7 -22.29 8.14 14.57
CA THR A 7 -21.94 7.64 13.23
C THR A 7 -22.31 8.69 12.16
N PRO A 8 -21.40 9.08 11.24
CA PRO A 8 -21.66 10.13 10.26
C PRO A 8 -22.73 9.62 9.30
N ALA A 9 -23.66 10.49 8.93
CA ALA A 9 -24.88 10.14 8.22
C ALA A 9 -24.70 9.72 6.74
N SER A 10 -23.47 9.56 6.23
CA SER A 10 -23.22 9.27 4.81
C SER A 10 -22.57 7.90 4.57
N GLU A 11 -23.16 7.13 3.65
CA GLU A 11 -22.74 5.77 3.26
C GLU A 11 -21.33 5.70 2.62
N ASN A 12 -20.68 6.84 2.34
CA ASN A 12 -19.38 6.95 1.65
C ASN A 12 -18.19 7.37 2.55
N PHE A 13 -18.32 7.28 3.87
CA PHE A 13 -17.28 7.75 4.80
C PHE A 13 -16.06 6.81 4.92
N LEU A 14 -16.23 5.52 4.61
CA LEU A 14 -15.19 4.51 4.77
C LEU A 14 -14.74 4.00 3.40
N PRO A 15 -13.42 3.97 3.12
CA PRO A 15 -12.88 3.31 1.96
C PRO A 15 -13.27 1.83 1.91
N GLU A 16 -13.36 1.29 0.69
CA GLU A 16 -13.70 -0.12 0.47
C GLU A 16 -12.75 -1.04 1.25
N GLY A 17 -13.34 -1.99 1.99
CA GLY A 17 -12.61 -2.96 2.80
C GLY A 17 -12.21 -2.47 4.20
N LEU A 18 -12.39 -1.19 4.55
CA LEU A 18 -12.25 -0.74 5.93
C LEU A 18 -13.58 -0.87 6.68
N VAL A 19 -13.58 -1.58 7.80
CA VAL A 19 -14.78 -1.84 8.60
C VAL A 19 -14.67 -1.14 9.96
N LEU A 20 -15.64 -0.29 10.28
CA LEU A 20 -15.70 0.41 11.57
C LEU A 20 -15.98 -0.57 12.72
N LYS A 21 -15.19 -0.48 13.81
CA LYS A 21 -15.26 -1.36 14.99
C LYS A 21 -15.42 -0.64 16.32
N SER A 22 -15.42 0.69 16.31
CA SER A 22 -15.66 1.52 17.48
C SER A 22 -16.56 2.70 17.13
N GLU A 23 -16.96 3.43 18.16
CA GLU A 23 -17.48 4.79 18.00
C GLU A 23 -16.40 5.71 17.40
N LEU A 24 -16.86 6.79 16.80
CA LEU A 24 -16.03 7.86 16.27
C LEU A 24 -15.79 8.90 17.36
N ILE A 25 -14.54 9.32 17.52
CA ILE A 25 -14.17 10.35 18.49
C ILE A 25 -13.54 11.51 17.75
N GLU A 26 -14.16 12.69 17.83
CA GLU A 26 -13.60 13.91 17.27
C GLU A 26 -12.56 14.49 18.23
N ILE A 27 -11.40 14.83 17.68
CA ILE A 27 -10.36 15.55 18.39
C ILE A 27 -10.59 17.04 18.14
N GLU A 28 -11.11 17.77 19.12
CA GLU A 28 -11.20 19.22 18.99
C GLU A 28 -9.86 19.89 19.27
N SER A 29 -9.56 20.95 18.52
CA SER A 29 -8.33 21.75 18.64
C SER A 29 -8.18 22.50 19.97
N THR A 30 -9.22 22.52 20.81
CA THR A 30 -9.26 23.27 22.08
C THR A 30 -8.39 22.60 23.15
N GLY A 31 -7.19 23.15 23.36
CA GLY A 31 -6.28 22.79 24.45
C GLY A 31 -5.01 22.01 24.04
N ILE A 32 -4.74 21.84 22.75
CA ILE A 32 -3.55 21.13 22.27
C ILE A 32 -2.43 22.15 22.05
N SER A 33 -1.38 22.14 22.90
CA SER A 33 -0.15 22.88 22.61
C SER A 33 0.65 22.10 21.56
N TRP A 34 0.59 22.56 20.31
CA TRP A 34 1.31 21.95 19.21
C TRP A 34 2.81 22.24 19.30
N SER A 35 3.58 21.32 19.89
CA SER A 35 5.03 21.24 19.72
C SER A 35 5.41 20.13 18.73
N GLY A 36 4.68 20.06 17.61
CA GLY A 36 4.93 19.14 16.49
C GLY A 36 4.20 17.79 16.53
N GLU A 37 4.02 17.18 17.71
CA GLU A 37 3.36 15.89 17.88
C GLU A 37 2.50 15.88 19.16
N ALA A 38 1.24 15.41 19.06
CA ALA A 38 0.36 15.24 20.22
C ALA A 38 0.23 13.76 20.60
N LYS A 39 0.29 13.45 21.89
CA LYS A 39 0.03 12.09 22.39
C LYS A 39 -1.46 11.92 22.65
N PHE A 40 -2.01 10.80 22.17
CA PHE A 40 -3.39 10.41 22.35
C PHE A 40 -3.45 9.07 23.08
N LEU A 41 -4.26 8.99 24.13
CA LEU A 41 -4.48 7.75 24.86
C LEU A 41 -5.89 7.22 24.57
N TRP A 42 -5.95 6.16 23.77
CA TRP A 42 -7.19 5.43 23.52
C TRP A 42 -7.52 4.50 24.68
N LYS A 43 -8.65 4.78 25.35
CA LYS A 43 -9.20 3.96 26.45
C LYS A 43 -10.42 3.13 26.05
N GLY A 44 -10.79 3.14 24.77
CA GLY A 44 -11.94 2.41 24.27
C GLY A 44 -11.66 0.92 24.10
N LYS A 45 -12.33 0.29 23.13
CA LYS A 45 -12.17 -1.12 22.78
C LYS A 45 -10.68 -1.49 22.57
N LYS A 46 -10.25 -2.64 23.09
CA LYS A 46 -8.94 -3.24 22.77
C LYS A 46 -8.87 -3.65 21.30
N LEU A 47 -7.71 -3.47 20.67
CA LEU A 47 -7.50 -3.86 19.28
C LEU A 47 -7.43 -5.38 19.12
N GLY A 48 -8.28 -5.93 18.24
CA GLY A 48 -8.19 -7.30 17.77
C GLY A 48 -7.15 -7.47 16.64
N LYS A 49 -7.04 -8.70 16.13
CA LYS A 49 -6.18 -9.01 14.97
C LYS A 49 -6.72 -8.29 13.72
N GLY A 50 -5.86 -7.53 13.04
CA GLY A 50 -6.24 -6.74 11.86
C GLY A 50 -6.98 -5.44 12.17
N GLU A 51 -7.21 -5.13 13.45
CA GLU A 51 -7.79 -3.86 13.89
C GLU A 51 -6.66 -2.88 14.25
N ASN A 52 -6.78 -1.63 13.80
CA ASN A 52 -5.86 -0.56 14.17
C ASN A 52 -6.62 0.73 14.48
N LEU A 53 -5.95 1.68 15.13
CA LEU A 53 -6.46 3.05 15.25
C LEU A 53 -6.18 3.79 13.95
N TYR A 54 -7.21 4.42 13.41
CA TYR A 54 -7.13 5.28 12.25
C TYR A 54 -7.59 6.69 12.60
N LEU A 55 -7.01 7.67 11.92
CA LEU A 55 -7.43 9.06 11.93
C LEU A 55 -8.01 9.39 10.55
N LEU A 56 -9.25 9.82 10.50
CA LEU A 56 -9.76 10.56 9.36
C LEU A 56 -9.25 11.98 9.48
N GLU A 57 -8.28 12.34 8.64
CA GLU A 57 -7.71 13.68 8.64
C GLU A 57 -8.71 14.70 8.10
N GLU A 58 -8.92 15.79 8.84
CA GLU A 58 -9.88 16.83 8.42
C GLU A 58 -9.44 17.52 7.12
N GLY A 59 -8.14 17.77 6.94
CA GLY A 59 -7.62 18.49 5.78
C GLY A 59 -7.61 17.70 4.47
N THR A 60 -7.36 16.38 4.52
CA THR A 60 -7.30 15.54 3.31
C THR A 60 -8.54 14.69 3.10
N LYS A 61 -9.40 14.58 4.13
CA LYS A 61 -10.56 13.68 4.18
C LYS A 61 -10.16 12.23 3.88
N ARG A 62 -8.96 11.82 4.33
CA ARG A 62 -8.43 10.46 4.18
C ARG A 62 -8.22 9.81 5.53
N TRP A 63 -8.50 8.51 5.58
CA TRP A 63 -8.13 7.66 6.69
C TRP A 63 -6.64 7.34 6.63
N VAL A 64 -5.97 7.52 7.77
CA VAL A 64 -4.56 7.21 7.93
C VAL A 64 -4.40 6.39 9.20
N ILE A 65 -3.66 5.28 9.10
CA ILE A 65 -3.33 4.46 10.25
C ILE A 65 -2.43 5.23 11.23
N LEU A 66 -2.79 5.22 12.50
CA LEU A 66 -1.99 5.81 13.57
C LEU A 66 -0.95 4.82 14.06
N LYS A 67 0.26 5.31 14.32
CA LYS A 67 1.30 4.52 14.98
C LYS A 67 0.93 4.39 16.46
N THR A 68 0.62 3.16 16.88
CA THR A 68 0.21 2.84 18.25
C THR A 68 1.33 2.19 19.05
N PHE A 69 1.32 2.40 20.36
CA PHE A 69 2.18 1.73 21.33
C PHE A 69 1.39 1.39 22.59
N SER A 70 1.87 0.43 23.36
CA SER A 70 1.25 0.10 24.64
C SER A 70 1.54 1.22 25.65
N GLU A 71 0.52 1.71 26.34
CA GLU A 71 0.64 2.73 27.38
C GLU A 71 -0.19 2.34 28.61
N ILE A 72 0.21 2.81 29.79
CA ILE A 72 -0.51 2.49 31.02
C ILE A 72 -1.94 3.05 30.92
N GLY A 73 -2.93 2.16 31.04
CA GLY A 73 -4.34 2.52 30.97
C GLY A 73 -4.94 2.55 29.56
N GLY A 74 -4.23 2.12 28.51
CA GLY A 74 -4.81 2.03 27.17
C GLY A 74 -3.80 1.81 26.04
N ILE A 75 -4.16 2.29 24.86
CA ILE A 75 -3.30 2.29 23.67
C ILE A 75 -2.89 3.74 23.39
N GLY A 76 -1.60 4.02 23.48
CA GLY A 76 -1.04 5.30 23.10
C GLY A 76 -0.91 5.41 21.58
N ALA A 77 -1.16 6.59 21.03
CA ALA A 77 -0.94 6.91 19.63
C ALA A 77 -0.33 8.31 19.50
N VAL A 78 0.45 8.53 18.44
CA VAL A 78 0.96 9.86 18.09
C VAL A 78 0.06 10.46 17.02
N LEU A 79 -0.49 11.63 17.31
CA LEU A 79 -1.29 12.44 16.41
C LEU A 79 -0.43 13.56 15.83
N THR A 80 -0.41 13.63 14.51
CA THR A 80 0.25 14.71 13.75
C THR A 80 -0.75 15.66 13.10
N LYS A 81 -2.05 15.34 13.17
CA LYS A 81 -3.17 16.07 12.54
C LYS A 81 -4.44 15.97 13.39
N ILE A 82 -5.38 16.85 13.11
CA ILE A 82 -6.71 16.91 13.73
C ILE A 82 -7.71 16.16 12.84
N GLY A 83 -8.73 15.58 13.47
CA GLY A 83 -9.80 14.88 12.78
C GLY A 83 -10.51 13.88 13.68
N ILE A 84 -11.03 12.82 13.08
CA ILE A 84 -11.83 11.81 13.77
C ILE A 84 -11.02 10.53 13.96
N VAL A 85 -10.94 10.03 15.19
CA VAL A 85 -10.27 8.78 15.52
C VAL A 85 -11.27 7.65 15.68
N ALA A 86 -10.94 6.49 15.13
CA ALA A 86 -11.72 5.27 15.27
C ALA A 86 -10.87 4.01 15.16
N VAL A 87 -11.38 2.91 15.68
CA VAL A 87 -10.85 1.57 15.40
C VAL A 87 -11.48 1.05 14.12
N LEU A 88 -10.65 0.76 13.12
CA LEU A 88 -11.06 0.10 11.89
C LEU A 88 -10.38 -1.26 11.77
N GLU A 89 -11.12 -2.25 11.27
CA GLU A 89 -10.57 -3.52 10.79
C GLU A 89 -10.23 -3.38 9.30
N ASP A 90 -9.00 -3.73 8.94
CA ASP A 90 -8.54 -3.69 7.57
C ASP A 90 -8.78 -5.01 6.84
N ARG A 91 -9.77 -4.99 5.95
CA ARG A 91 -10.07 -6.04 4.98
C ARG A 91 -9.86 -5.55 3.55
N SER A 92 -9.21 -4.40 3.38
CA SER A 92 -8.96 -3.81 2.08
C SER A 92 -7.89 -4.63 1.37
N LYS A 93 -8.11 -4.97 0.10
CA LYS A 93 -7.09 -5.66 -0.68
C LYS A 93 -6.05 -4.64 -1.13
N PRO A 94 -4.75 -4.90 -0.93
CA PRO A 94 -3.72 -4.09 -1.57
C PRO A 94 -3.82 -4.27 -3.10
N LYS A 95 -3.36 -3.29 -3.87
CA LYS A 95 -3.42 -3.31 -5.35
C LYS A 95 -2.02 -3.28 -5.93
N ILE A 96 -1.84 -4.06 -6.99
CA ILE A 96 -0.63 -4.11 -7.81
C ILE A 96 -1.04 -3.88 -9.27
N ASP A 97 -0.43 -2.87 -9.88
CA ASP A 97 -0.82 -2.39 -11.21
C ASP A 97 0.41 -2.07 -12.06
N HIS A 98 0.20 -1.87 -13.37
CA HIS A 98 1.24 -1.32 -14.22
C HIS A 98 1.50 0.15 -13.89
N PRO A 99 2.76 0.60 -13.88
CA PRO A 99 3.11 1.98 -13.62
C PRO A 99 2.53 2.91 -14.71
N PHE A 100 2.18 4.12 -14.28
CA PHE A 100 1.82 5.22 -15.16
C PHE A 100 2.93 5.47 -16.20
N LEU A 101 2.57 5.92 -17.41
CA LEU A 101 3.48 6.01 -18.57
C LEU A 101 4.79 6.77 -18.27
N ILE A 102 4.75 7.79 -17.40
CA ILE A 102 5.89 8.64 -17.04
C ILE A 102 6.93 7.87 -16.21
N SER A 103 6.52 6.87 -15.43
CA SER A 103 7.42 6.07 -14.58
C SER A 103 7.93 4.79 -15.26
N ARG A 104 7.57 4.53 -16.52
CA ARG A 104 8.06 3.38 -17.30
C ARG A 104 9.51 3.52 -17.74
N TYR A 105 10.03 4.74 -17.80
CA TYR A 105 11.40 5.02 -18.26
C TYR A 105 12.27 5.44 -17.08
N ARG A 106 12.78 4.47 -16.32
CA ARG A 106 13.77 4.71 -15.25
C ARG A 106 15.09 5.25 -15.81
N PHE A 107 15.42 4.91 -17.05
CA PHE A 107 16.67 5.26 -17.72
C PHE A 107 16.40 5.98 -19.04
N THR A 108 17.25 6.95 -19.38
CA THR A 108 17.40 7.42 -20.76
C THR A 108 17.84 6.26 -21.66
N PRO A 109 17.53 6.27 -22.97
CA PRO A 109 17.87 5.18 -23.88
C PRO A 109 19.33 4.72 -23.81
N GLU A 110 20.25 5.66 -23.55
CA GLU A 110 21.70 5.46 -23.46
C GLU A 110 22.15 4.62 -22.25
N VAL A 111 21.34 4.53 -21.20
CA VAL A 111 21.68 3.85 -19.92
C VAL A 111 20.85 2.58 -19.70
N ARG A 112 20.02 2.20 -20.69
CA ARG A 112 19.19 0.98 -20.55
C ARG A 112 20.08 -0.26 -20.53
N PRO A 113 19.90 -1.16 -19.54
CA PRO A 113 20.61 -2.44 -19.51
C PRO A 113 20.28 -3.28 -20.76
N THR A 114 21.29 -3.59 -21.56
CA THR A 114 21.13 -4.41 -22.78
C THR A 114 21.02 -5.91 -22.49
N THR A 115 21.19 -6.33 -21.23
CA THR A 115 21.23 -7.73 -20.80
C THR A 115 19.91 -8.23 -20.22
N PHE A 116 19.07 -7.31 -19.72
CA PHE A 116 17.81 -7.62 -19.05
C PHE A 116 16.64 -6.88 -19.69
N ILE A 117 15.44 -7.42 -19.47
CA ILE A 117 14.17 -6.75 -19.67
C ILE A 117 13.66 -6.40 -18.29
N GLU A 118 13.44 -5.11 -18.06
CA GLU A 118 12.87 -4.62 -16.82
C GLU A 118 11.34 -4.56 -16.93
N ARG A 119 10.67 -5.11 -15.92
CA ARG A 119 9.24 -4.94 -15.70
C ARG A 119 9.02 -4.30 -14.34
N MET A 120 8.18 -3.28 -14.33
CA MET A 120 7.89 -2.49 -13.15
C MET A 120 6.40 -2.61 -12.84
N TYR A 121 6.07 -2.69 -11.56
CA TYR A 121 4.69 -2.75 -11.07
C TYR A 121 4.54 -1.83 -9.85
N SER A 122 3.53 -0.97 -9.87
CA SER A 122 3.22 -0.05 -8.77
C SER A 122 2.34 -0.72 -7.73
N ILE A 123 2.61 -0.43 -6.46
CA ILE A 123 1.83 -0.91 -5.33
C ILE A 123 1.04 0.24 -4.72
N SER A 124 -0.24 0.00 -4.43
CA SER A 124 -1.05 0.89 -3.62
C SER A 124 -1.79 0.12 -2.53
N ASP A 125 -2.06 0.80 -1.42
CA ASP A 125 -2.76 0.23 -0.28
C ASP A 125 -3.57 1.34 0.40
N VAL A 126 -4.78 0.99 0.82
CA VAL A 126 -5.73 1.91 1.49
C VAL A 126 -5.70 1.73 3.00
N GLY A 127 -5.38 0.53 3.47
CA GLY A 127 -5.48 0.14 4.87
C GLY A 127 -4.16 0.24 5.64
N SER A 128 -3.74 -0.90 6.19
CA SER A 128 -2.66 -1.05 7.17
C SER A 128 -1.25 -0.87 6.60
N GLY A 129 -1.14 -0.79 5.28
CA GLY A 129 0.09 -0.65 4.53
C GLY A 129 0.61 -1.99 4.02
N TYR A 130 1.46 -1.90 2.99
CA TYR A 130 2.18 -3.03 2.42
C TYR A 130 3.12 -3.69 3.44
N ALA A 131 3.11 -5.03 3.52
CA ALA A 131 3.91 -5.80 4.47
C ALA A 131 5.36 -6.09 4.01
N GLY A 132 5.75 -5.70 2.79
CA GLY A 132 7.12 -5.90 2.32
C GLY A 132 7.39 -7.24 1.65
N GLY A 133 6.38 -7.88 1.06
CA GLY A 133 6.56 -9.12 0.28
C GLY A 133 5.61 -9.21 -0.92
N ALA A 134 6.18 -9.53 -2.07
CA ALA A 134 5.49 -9.88 -3.30
C ALA A 134 5.75 -11.34 -3.65
N GLU A 135 4.73 -12.00 -4.18
CA GLU A 135 4.83 -13.29 -4.84
C GLU A 135 4.89 -13.03 -6.34
N ILE A 136 6.04 -13.30 -6.93
CA ILE A 136 6.28 -13.13 -8.36
C ILE A 136 6.51 -14.51 -8.96
N LEU A 137 5.70 -14.86 -9.95
CA LEU A 137 5.81 -16.10 -10.70
C LEU A 137 6.14 -15.78 -12.16
N LEU A 138 7.15 -16.43 -12.72
CA LEU A 138 7.44 -16.42 -14.15
C LEU A 138 7.15 -17.81 -14.70
N ASP A 139 6.14 -17.89 -15.58
CA ASP A 139 5.58 -19.15 -16.09
C ASP A 139 5.21 -20.15 -14.97
N GLY A 140 4.70 -19.63 -13.85
CA GLY A 140 4.27 -20.42 -12.69
C GLY A 140 5.38 -20.79 -11.71
N GLN A 141 6.64 -20.40 -11.96
CA GLN A 141 7.75 -20.62 -11.03
C GLN A 141 8.12 -19.34 -10.28
N VAL A 142 8.45 -19.46 -8.99
CA VAL A 142 8.89 -18.31 -8.17
C VAL A 142 10.09 -17.64 -8.81
N PHE A 143 10.00 -16.32 -8.99
CA PHE A 143 11.01 -15.52 -9.68
C PHE A 143 11.47 -14.35 -8.80
N PRO A 144 12.77 -14.00 -8.80
CA PRO A 144 13.29 -12.92 -7.97
C PRO A 144 12.79 -11.54 -8.42
N TYR A 145 12.71 -10.62 -7.46
CA TYR A 145 12.35 -9.22 -7.68
C TYR A 145 13.09 -8.30 -6.71
N GLU A 146 13.12 -7.02 -7.04
CA GLU A 146 13.62 -5.93 -6.20
C GLU A 146 12.44 -5.04 -5.80
N PHE A 147 12.41 -4.59 -4.53
CA PHE A 147 11.41 -3.63 -4.06
C PHE A 147 12.05 -2.26 -3.87
N GLU A 148 11.54 -1.25 -4.58
CA GLU A 148 11.95 0.14 -4.44
C GLU A 148 10.99 0.86 -3.48
N SER A 149 11.40 0.98 -2.23
CA SER A 149 10.60 1.56 -1.13
C SER A 149 10.10 2.96 -1.45
N ASP A 150 10.96 3.80 -2.01
CA ASP A 150 10.70 5.23 -2.21
C ASP A 150 9.60 5.46 -3.25
N ARG A 151 9.52 4.57 -4.25
CA ARG A 151 8.51 4.63 -5.32
C ARG A 151 7.35 3.68 -5.11
N LYS A 152 7.40 2.82 -4.08
CA LYS A 152 6.48 1.69 -3.86
C LYS A 152 6.33 0.84 -5.13
N MET A 153 7.46 0.45 -5.71
CA MET A 153 7.51 -0.33 -6.95
C MET A 153 8.14 -1.69 -6.74
N ILE A 154 7.65 -2.69 -7.47
CA ILE A 154 8.33 -3.97 -7.69
C ILE A 154 9.02 -3.90 -9.04
N LEU A 155 10.29 -4.27 -9.06
CA LEU A 155 11.11 -4.39 -10.26
C LEU A 155 11.47 -5.86 -10.49
N VAL A 156 11.15 -6.36 -11.68
CA VAL A 156 11.50 -7.71 -12.12
C VAL A 156 12.47 -7.62 -13.28
N LYS A 157 13.65 -8.22 -13.14
CA LYS A 157 14.71 -8.24 -14.15
C LYS A 157 14.76 -9.60 -14.81
N ILE A 158 14.29 -9.67 -16.05
CA ILE A 158 14.23 -10.91 -16.82
C ILE A 158 15.43 -10.96 -17.77
N PRO A 159 16.30 -11.99 -17.68
CA PRO A 159 17.42 -12.12 -18.61
C PRO A 159 16.93 -12.26 -20.05
N ARG A 160 17.48 -11.47 -20.97
CA ARG A 160 17.13 -11.55 -22.40
C ARG A 160 17.48 -12.90 -23.02
N SER A 161 18.43 -13.62 -22.44
CA SER A 161 18.79 -14.98 -22.86
C SER A 161 17.60 -15.95 -22.82
N PHE A 162 16.53 -15.64 -22.08
CA PHE A 162 15.31 -16.44 -22.03
C PHE A 162 14.63 -16.52 -23.41
N ALA A 163 14.86 -15.52 -24.27
CA ALA A 163 14.35 -15.50 -25.65
C ALA A 163 14.85 -16.67 -26.51
N LYS A 164 15.98 -17.29 -26.13
CA LYS A 164 16.51 -18.49 -26.79
C LYS A 164 15.63 -19.73 -26.55
N PHE A 165 14.88 -19.75 -25.46
CA PHE A 165 14.10 -20.91 -25.02
C PHE A 165 12.61 -20.73 -25.25
N LYS A 166 12.10 -19.50 -25.10
CA LYS A 166 10.66 -19.21 -25.23
C LYS A 166 10.43 -17.83 -25.80
N ARG A 167 9.43 -17.69 -26.67
CA ARG A 167 9.06 -16.40 -27.27
C ARG A 167 8.23 -15.53 -26.32
N ARG A 168 7.37 -16.14 -25.51
CA ARG A 168 6.43 -15.45 -24.63
C ARG A 168 6.53 -15.98 -23.22
N LEU A 169 6.63 -15.09 -22.25
CA LEU A 169 6.63 -15.41 -20.82
C LEU A 169 5.35 -14.87 -20.17
N SER A 170 4.77 -15.62 -19.25
CA SER A 170 3.66 -15.15 -18.41
C SER A 170 4.20 -14.80 -17.03
N LEU A 171 4.19 -13.52 -16.69
CA LEU A 171 4.54 -13.05 -15.35
C LEU A 171 3.25 -12.84 -14.55
N GLN A 172 3.19 -13.42 -13.36
CA GLN A 172 2.10 -13.21 -12.42
C GLN A 172 2.66 -12.59 -11.15
N ALA A 173 1.96 -11.59 -10.62
CA ALA A 173 2.38 -10.88 -9.43
C ALA A 173 1.21 -10.71 -8.47
N ARG A 174 1.49 -10.93 -7.18
CA ARG A 174 0.54 -10.74 -6.08
C ARG A 174 1.26 -10.18 -4.87
N ILE A 175 0.59 -9.35 -4.08
CA ILE A 175 1.15 -8.73 -2.88
C ILE A 175 0.29 -8.99 -1.67
N ARG A 176 0.88 -8.78 -0.48
CA ARG A 176 0.20 -8.91 0.81
C ARG A 176 0.39 -7.66 1.67
N ASP A 177 -0.68 -7.23 2.34
CA ASP A 177 -0.64 -6.13 3.30
C ASP A 177 -0.29 -6.64 4.73
N ARG A 178 -0.23 -5.72 5.70
CA ARG A 178 0.06 -6.06 7.11
C ARG A 178 -1.10 -6.73 7.83
N ALA A 179 -2.33 -6.48 7.40
CA ALA A 179 -3.53 -7.16 7.93
C ALA A 179 -3.63 -8.62 7.46
N GLY A 180 -2.90 -8.98 6.40
CA GLY A 180 -2.82 -10.29 5.82
C GLY A 180 -3.68 -10.49 4.57
N ASN A 181 -4.30 -9.43 4.04
CA ASN A 181 -5.07 -9.46 2.80
C ASN A 181 -4.14 -9.59 1.59
N PHE A 182 -4.61 -10.32 0.57
CA PHE A 182 -3.91 -10.49 -0.69
C PHE A 182 -4.54 -9.64 -1.77
N SER A 183 -3.71 -9.10 -2.66
CA SER A 183 -4.19 -8.54 -3.92
C SER A 183 -4.78 -9.63 -4.81
N ASP A 184 -5.57 -9.20 -5.80
CA ASP A 184 -5.82 -10.05 -6.96
C ASP A 184 -4.50 -10.24 -7.74
N TRP A 185 -4.46 -11.29 -8.57
CA TRP A 185 -3.29 -11.57 -9.41
C TRP A 185 -3.22 -10.59 -10.57
N LEU A 186 -2.11 -9.85 -10.67
CA LEU A 186 -1.74 -9.18 -11.91
C LEU A 186 -1.09 -10.20 -12.83
N THR A 187 -1.53 -10.28 -14.09
CA THR A 187 -0.88 -11.10 -15.13
C THR A 187 -0.36 -10.20 -16.24
N ASP A 188 0.92 -10.33 -16.55
CA ASP A 188 1.63 -9.60 -17.60
C ASP A 188 2.23 -10.59 -18.60
N LEU A 189 1.89 -10.44 -19.88
CA LEU A 189 2.34 -11.33 -20.95
C LEU A 189 3.47 -10.63 -21.71
N ILE A 190 4.68 -11.18 -21.59
CA ILE A 190 5.92 -10.58 -22.07
C ILE A 190 6.31 -11.26 -23.37
N ASP A 191 6.19 -10.56 -24.50
CA ASP A 191 6.68 -11.03 -25.79
C ASP A 191 8.15 -10.63 -25.97
N LEU A 192 9.04 -11.61 -25.86
CA LEU A 192 10.48 -11.43 -26.03
C LEU A 192 10.87 -11.23 -27.51
N GLY A 193 10.04 -11.66 -28.46
CA GLY A 193 10.30 -11.50 -29.89
C GLY A 193 10.15 -10.05 -30.32
N GLN A 194 9.06 -9.40 -29.91
CA GLN A 194 8.80 -7.98 -30.23
C GLN A 194 9.90 -7.06 -29.66
N ILE A 195 10.35 -7.33 -28.44
CA ILE A 195 11.40 -6.53 -27.78
C ILE A 195 12.73 -6.58 -28.55
N LEU A 196 13.04 -7.69 -29.24
CA LEU A 196 14.24 -7.82 -30.05
C LEU A 196 14.10 -7.18 -31.44
N GLU A 197 12.88 -7.02 -31.95
CA GLU A 197 12.59 -6.38 -33.23
C GLU A 197 12.58 -4.84 -33.11
N ASP A 198 12.00 -4.31 -32.04
CA ASP A 198 11.95 -2.86 -31.75
C ASP A 198 13.35 -2.23 -31.58
N GLU A 199 14.38 -3.02 -31.25
CA GLU A 199 15.76 -2.54 -31.09
C GLU A 199 16.59 -2.54 -32.39
N LYS A 200 16.11 -3.23 -33.44
CA LYS A 200 16.78 -3.25 -34.75
C LYS A 200 16.29 -2.15 -35.70
N SER A 201 15.24 -1.44 -35.29
CA SER A 201 14.55 -0.38 -36.05
C SER A 201 15.05 0.99 -35.62
#